data_AF-A0A7X2MHV6-F1
#
_entry.id   AF-A0A7X2MHV6-F1
#
_cell.length_a   1.000
_cell.length_b   1.000
_cell.length_c   1.000
_cell.angle_alpha   90.00
_cell.angle_beta   90.00
_cell.angle_gamma   90.00
#
_symmetry.space_group_name_H-M   'P 1'
#
loop_
_entity.id
_entity.type
_entity.pdbx_description
1 polymer ?
#
loop_
_entity_poly.entity_id
_entity_poly.type
_entity_poly.pdbx_seq_one_letter_code
_entity_poly.pdbx_strand_id
1 'polypeptide(L)'
;MDVDTLYSIPLNLQAQNMDEIVCKKLHLDTPAADMTEWAALRDKVKNLSGEVKIALVGKYVQLPDAYISVNEALKHAGYTIDANVKIDYFDSEKLTAENVADELKGYDGVIVP
;
A
#
# COMPACT_ATOMS: atom_id res chain seq x y z
N MET A 1 10.93 -10.37 11.72
CA MET A 1 11.16 -8.91 11.78
C MET A 1 9.87 -8.28 11.37
N ASP A 2 9.22 -7.60 12.31
CA ASP A 2 8.14 -6.69 11.95
C ASP A 2 8.78 -5.42 11.38
N VAL A 3 8.21 -4.88 10.31
CA VAL A 3 8.73 -3.70 9.61
C VAL A 3 7.64 -2.66 9.45
N ASP A 4 8.01 -1.39 9.54
CA ASP A 4 7.04 -0.28 9.48
C ASP A 4 6.33 -0.15 8.12
N THR A 5 7.01 -0.58 7.05
CA THR A 5 6.46 -0.57 5.69
C THR A 5 6.99 -1.75 4.89
N LEU A 6 6.14 -2.32 4.04
CA LEU A 6 6.45 -3.41 3.11
C LEU A 6 7.72 -3.11 2.28
N TYR A 7 7.91 -1.85 1.90
CA TYR A 7 9.05 -1.43 1.08
C TYR A 7 10.39 -1.41 1.84
N SER A 8 10.38 -1.64 3.17
CA SER A 8 11.62 -1.84 3.96
C SER A 8 12.18 -3.25 3.83
N ILE A 9 11.36 -4.24 3.43
CA ILE A 9 11.77 -5.66 3.41
C ILE A 9 12.97 -5.88 2.47
N PRO A 10 12.97 -5.40 1.22
CA PRO A 10 14.11 -5.61 0.31
C PRO A 10 15.42 -5.05 0.86
N LEU A 11 15.38 -3.86 1.46
CA LEU A 11 16.54 -3.20 2.07
C LEU A 11 17.08 -3.99 3.27
N ASN A 12 16.19 -4.49 4.13
CA ASN A 12 16.57 -5.28 5.30
C ASN A 12 17.14 -6.65 4.94
N LEU A 13 16.68 -7.25 3.83
CA LEU A 13 17.21 -8.50 3.31
C LEU A 13 18.59 -8.30 2.68
N GLN A 14 18.78 -7.22 1.91
CA GLN A 14 20.09 -6.87 1.36
C GLN A 14 21.10 -6.56 2.46
N ALA A 15 20.71 -5.87 3.53
CA ALA A 15 21.59 -5.59 4.67
C ALA A 15 22.09 -6.86 5.39
N GLN A 16 21.44 -8.00 5.17
CA GLN A 16 21.84 -9.32 5.66
C GLN A 16 22.53 -10.18 4.60
N ASN A 17 22.88 -9.60 3.44
CA ASN A 17 23.52 -10.25 2.30
C ASN A 17 22.72 -11.46 1.75
N MET A 18 21.39 -11.44 1.90
CA MET A 18 20.54 -12.58 1.49
C MET A 18 20.60 -12.80 -0.02
N ASP A 19 20.55 -11.72 -0.81
CA ASP A 19 20.68 -11.71 -2.26
C ASP A 19 22.02 -12.28 -2.73
N GLU A 20 23.13 -11.90 -2.08
CA GLU A 20 24.46 -12.46 -2.37
C GLU A 20 24.54 -13.96 -2.11
N ILE A 21 23.97 -14.43 -0.99
CA ILE A 21 23.94 -15.86 -0.64
C ILE A 21 23.17 -16.66 -1.70
N VAL A 22 22.02 -16.15 -2.14
CA VAL A 22 21.19 -16.77 -3.18
C VAL A 22 21.94 -16.81 -4.51
N CYS A 23 22.53 -15.69 -4.95
CA CYS A 23 23.29 -15.63 -6.21
C CYS A 23 24.47 -16.59 -6.20
N LYS A 24 25.24 -16.65 -5.11
CA LYS A 24 26.34 -17.61 -4.94
C LYS A 24 25.88 -19.05 -5.01
N LYS A 25 24.75 -19.39 -4.38
CA LYS A 25 24.21 -20.76 -4.37
C LYS A 25 23.70 -21.19 -5.76
N LEU A 26 23.20 -20.23 -6.53
CA LEU A 26 22.70 -20.43 -7.90
C LEU A 26 23.78 -20.23 -8.97
N HIS A 27 25.03 -19.95 -8.58
CA HIS A 27 26.14 -19.68 -9.49
C HIS A 27 25.87 -18.51 -10.47
N LEU A 28 25.20 -17.47 -9.98
CA LEU A 28 24.93 -16.25 -10.74
C LEU A 28 26.05 -15.23 -10.48
N ASP A 29 26.63 -14.70 -11.57
CA ASP A 29 27.57 -13.59 -11.52
C ASP A 29 26.82 -12.29 -11.83
N THR A 30 26.56 -11.51 -10.78
CA THR A 30 25.73 -10.30 -10.84
C THR A 30 26.38 -9.18 -10.02
N PRO A 31 26.27 -7.91 -10.45
CA PRO A 31 26.67 -6.79 -9.62
C PRO A 31 25.80 -6.69 -8.36
N ALA A 32 26.26 -5.93 -7.37
CA ALA A 32 25.43 -5.57 -6.21
C ALA A 32 24.14 -4.86 -6.66
N ALA A 33 23.01 -5.20 -6.06
CA ALA A 33 21.74 -4.61 -6.42
C ALA A 33 21.69 -3.12 -6.01
N ASP A 34 21.33 -2.25 -6.95
CA ASP A 34 21.06 -0.84 -6.68
C ASP A 34 19.72 -0.71 -5.95
N MET A 35 19.76 -0.15 -4.74
CA MET A 35 18.60 0.02 -3.88
C MET A 35 18.16 1.48 -3.72
N THR A 36 18.66 2.38 -4.57
CA THR A 36 18.38 3.82 -4.48
C THR A 36 16.87 4.10 -4.53
N GLU A 37 16.14 3.50 -5.47
CA GLU A 37 14.69 3.71 -5.59
C GLU A 37 13.91 3.10 -4.42
N TRP A 38 14.33 1.95 -3.91
CA TRP A 38 13.73 1.31 -2.74
C TRP A 38 13.89 2.18 -1.47
N ALA A 39 15.08 2.73 -1.27
CA ALA A 39 15.35 3.63 -0.15
C ALA A 39 14.51 4.91 -0.26
N ALA A 40 14.47 5.52 -1.46
CA ALA A 40 13.66 6.71 -1.71
C ALA A 40 12.15 6.46 -1.48
N LEU A 41 11.62 5.32 -1.95
CA LEU A 41 10.22 4.95 -1.74
C LEU A 41 9.92 4.73 -0.26
N ARG A 42 10.76 3.96 0.46
CA ARG A 42 10.60 3.76 1.91
C ARG A 42 10.56 5.10 2.63
N ASP A 43 11.49 5.99 2.32
CA ASP A 43 11.60 7.29 3.00
C ASP A 43 10.42 8.19 2.66
N LYS A 44 9.92 8.17 1.42
CA LYS A 44 8.71 8.88 1.03
C LYS A 44 7.49 8.39 1.81
N VAL A 45 7.29 7.07 1.86
CA VAL A 45 6.12 6.46 2.51
C VAL A 45 6.10 6.70 4.02
N LYS A 46 7.27 6.78 4.67
CA LYS A 46 7.38 7.08 6.11
C LYS A 46 7.11 8.54 6.47
N ASN A 47 7.18 9.46 5.50
CA ASN A 47 7.19 10.91 5.77
C ASN A 47 6.12 11.69 4.98
N LEU A 48 4.99 11.04 4.64
CA LEU A 48 3.86 11.70 3.98
C LEU A 48 3.24 12.75 4.91
N SER A 49 2.91 13.94 4.38
CA SER A 49 2.41 15.06 5.18
C SER A 49 0.89 15.27 5.10
N GLY A 50 0.26 14.84 4.00
CA GLY A 50 -1.19 14.93 3.79
C GLY A 50 -1.93 13.64 4.15
N GLU A 51 -3.26 13.75 4.18
CA GLU A 51 -4.18 12.60 4.29
C GLU A 51 -5.33 12.78 3.27
N VAL A 52 -5.73 11.68 2.61
CA VAL A 52 -6.93 11.60 1.77
C VAL A 52 -7.77 10.41 2.24
N LYS A 53 -9.05 10.64 2.52
CA LYS A 53 -9.98 9.61 2.98
C LYS A 53 -10.80 9.08 1.82
N ILE A 54 -10.66 7.80 1.54
CA ILE A 54 -11.40 7.10 0.49
C ILE A 54 -12.33 6.07 1.11
N ALA A 55 -13.60 6.13 0.71
CA ALA A 55 -14.56 5.07 0.99
C ALA A 55 -14.50 4.02 -0.13
N LEU A 56 -14.13 2.79 0.20
CA LEU A 56 -14.21 1.65 -0.74
C LEU A 56 -15.48 0.87 -0.46
N VAL A 57 -16.44 0.94 -1.39
CA VAL A 57 -17.75 0.29 -1.27
C VAL A 57 -17.73 -1.02 -2.06
N GLY A 58 -17.71 -2.16 -1.36
CA GLY A 58 -17.60 -3.47 -2.00
C GLY A 58 -18.47 -4.53 -1.34
N LYS A 59 -18.67 -5.65 -2.04
CA LYS A 59 -19.42 -6.79 -1.51
C LYS A 59 -18.62 -7.62 -0.49
N TYR A 60 -17.30 -7.71 -0.68
CA TYR A 60 -16.43 -8.61 0.09
C TYR A 60 -15.51 -7.84 1.05
N VAL A 61 -16.03 -6.83 1.74
CA VAL A 61 -15.23 -5.98 2.64
C VAL A 61 -14.68 -6.70 3.87
N GLN A 62 -15.23 -7.86 4.21
CA GLN A 62 -14.72 -8.69 5.32
C GLN A 62 -13.45 -9.46 4.95
N LEU A 63 -13.07 -9.46 3.66
CA LEU A 63 -11.84 -10.08 3.17
C LEU A 63 -10.96 -8.98 2.54
N PRO A 64 -10.09 -8.33 3.34
CA PRO A 64 -9.21 -7.26 2.85
C PRO A 64 -8.37 -7.67 1.63
N ASP A 65 -8.06 -8.97 1.54
CA ASP A 65 -7.27 -9.56 0.46
C ASP A 65 -7.94 -9.44 -0.92
N ALA A 66 -9.28 -9.33 -0.96
CA ALA A 66 -10.03 -9.17 -2.21
C ALA A 66 -9.68 -7.87 -2.96
N TYR A 67 -9.11 -6.89 -2.26
CA TYR A 67 -8.85 -5.55 -2.78
C TYR A 67 -7.38 -5.12 -2.70
N ILE A 68 -6.43 -6.05 -2.49
CA ILE A 68 -5.00 -5.74 -2.35
C ILE A 68 -4.49 -4.83 -3.48
N SER A 69 -4.77 -5.18 -4.73
CA SER A 69 -4.29 -4.40 -5.88
C SER A 69 -4.90 -3.01 -5.93
N VAL A 70 -6.17 -2.85 -5.56
CA VAL A 70 -6.85 -1.54 -5.51
C VAL A 70 -6.25 -0.69 -4.39
N ASN A 71 -6.04 -1.29 -3.22
CA ASN A 71 -5.45 -0.62 -2.07
C ASN A 71 -4.04 -0.12 -2.35
N GLU A 72 -3.18 -0.96 -2.92
CA GLU A 72 -1.81 -0.58 -3.25
C GLU A 72 -1.76 0.47 -4.35
N ALA A 73 -2.63 0.38 -5.37
CA ALA A 73 -2.73 1.41 -6.41
C ALA A 73 -3.13 2.78 -5.83
N LEU A 74 -4.12 2.81 -4.92
CA LEU A 74 -4.54 4.03 -4.25
C LEU A 74 -3.43 4.62 -3.38
N LYS A 75 -2.75 3.79 -2.58
CA LYS A 75 -1.60 4.25 -1.77
C LYS A 75 -0.49 4.82 -2.66
N HIS A 76 -0.13 4.12 -3.75
CA HIS A 76 0.87 4.58 -4.71
C HIS A 76 0.49 5.92 -5.34
N ALA A 77 -0.77 6.13 -5.68
CA ALA A 77 -1.27 7.43 -6.14
C ALA A 77 -1.10 8.51 -5.06
N GLY A 78 -1.41 8.21 -3.80
CA GLY A 78 -1.20 9.10 -2.66
C GLY A 78 0.26 9.56 -2.50
N TYR A 79 1.21 8.65 -2.68
CA TYR A 79 2.63 8.97 -2.57
C TYR A 79 3.06 10.08 -3.55
N THR A 80 2.44 10.14 -4.73
CA THR A 80 2.76 11.16 -5.75
C THR A 80 2.30 12.57 -5.35
N ILE A 81 1.29 12.68 -4.50
CA ILE A 81 0.74 13.95 -4.01
C ILE A 81 1.10 14.22 -2.54
N ASP A 82 2.08 13.49 -2.00
CA ASP A 82 2.53 13.58 -0.61
C ASP A 82 1.43 13.33 0.44
N ALA A 83 0.48 12.44 0.13
CA ALA A 83 -0.64 12.13 1.01
C ALA A 83 -0.72 10.64 1.34
N ASN A 84 -1.01 10.34 2.61
CA ASN A 84 -1.41 9.01 3.04
C ASN A 84 -2.88 8.77 2.66
N VAL A 85 -3.15 7.72 1.88
CA VAL A 85 -4.54 7.35 1.54
C VAL A 85 -5.09 6.42 2.62
N LYS A 86 -6.05 6.94 3.39
CA LYS A 86 -6.80 6.17 4.36
C LYS A 86 -8.04 5.58 3.70
N ILE A 87 -8.10 4.25 3.63
CA ILE A 87 -9.18 3.51 2.99
C ILE A 87 -10.06 2.91 4.09
N ASP A 88 -11.31 3.34 4.15
CA ASP A 88 -12.33 2.73 5.00
C ASP A 88 -13.32 1.96 4.12
N TYR A 89 -13.73 0.78 4.59
CA TYR A 89 -14.49 -0.17 3.78
C TYR A 89 -15.96 -0.16 4.15
N PHE A 90 -16.81 -0.13 3.12
CA PHE A 90 -18.26 -0.14 3.26
C PHE A 90 -18.85 -1.34 2.56
N ASP A 91 -19.65 -2.11 3.30
CA ASP A 91 -20.39 -3.23 2.76
C ASP A 91 -21.50 -2.73 1.85
N SER A 92 -21.39 -3.00 0.55
CA SER A 92 -22.35 -2.57 -0.44
C SER A 92 -23.77 -3.07 -0.17
N GLU A 93 -23.93 -4.20 0.53
CA GLU A 93 -25.24 -4.77 0.86
C GLU A 93 -25.94 -4.04 2.02
N LYS A 94 -25.22 -3.20 2.77
CA LYS A 94 -25.75 -2.41 3.90
C LYS A 94 -26.03 -0.96 3.55
N LEU A 95 -25.53 -0.48 2.42
CA LEU A 95 -25.80 0.85 1.92
C LEU A 95 -27.14 0.88 1.18
N THR A 96 -27.97 1.85 1.52
CA THR A 96 -29.27 2.10 0.92
C THR A 96 -29.37 3.56 0.48
N ALA A 97 -30.39 3.89 -0.31
CA ALA A 97 -30.60 5.26 -0.77
C ALA A 97 -30.82 6.24 0.41
N GLU A 98 -31.33 5.74 1.55
CA GLU A 98 -31.63 6.52 2.73
C GLU A 98 -30.40 6.81 3.61
N ASN A 99 -29.41 5.90 3.68
CA ASN A 99 -28.26 6.04 4.59
C ASN A 99 -26.96 6.47 3.89
N VAL A 100 -26.82 6.26 2.58
CA VAL A 100 -25.53 6.42 1.88
C VAL A 100 -24.95 7.82 1.99
N ALA A 101 -25.80 8.84 2.00
CA ALA A 101 -25.36 10.23 2.11
C ALA A 101 -24.73 10.55 3.47
N ASP A 102 -25.22 9.93 4.54
CA ASP A 102 -24.70 10.13 5.89
C ASP A 102 -23.47 9.24 6.15
N GLU A 103 -23.50 7.98 5.71
CA GLU A 103 -22.40 7.01 5.86
C GLU A 103 -21.13 7.45 5.12
N LEU A 104 -21.27 7.98 3.91
CA LEU A 104 -20.14 8.42 3.08
C LEU A 104 -19.79 9.90 3.28
N LYS A 105 -20.42 10.57 4.24
CA LYS A 105 -20.18 11.98 4.53
C LYS A 105 -18.76 12.20 5.05
N GLY A 106 -18.04 13.14 4.45
CA GLY A 106 -16.71 13.55 4.90
C GLY A 106 -15.57 12.68 4.37
N TYR A 107 -15.85 11.76 3.45
CA TYR A 107 -14.83 11.16 2.59
C TYR A 107 -14.53 12.08 1.40
N ASP A 108 -13.27 12.06 0.96
CA ASP A 108 -12.78 12.87 -0.16
C ASP A 108 -13.05 12.18 -1.51
N GLY A 109 -13.29 10.87 -1.50
CA GLY A 109 -13.62 10.08 -2.69
C GLY A 109 -14.28 8.75 -2.36
N VAL A 110 -14.99 8.21 -3.36
CA VAL A 110 -15.67 6.91 -3.27
C VAL A 110 -15.19 6.02 -4.42
N ILE A 111 -14.82 4.79 -4.12
CA ILE A 111 -14.43 3.76 -5.08
C ILE A 111 -15.41 2.60 -4.98
N VAL A 112 -15.98 2.23 -6.13
CA VAL A 112 -16.85 1.05 -6.28
C VAL A 112 -16.16 0.08 -7.25
N PRO A 113 -15.52 -0.99 -6.75
CA PRO A 113 -14.84 -2.00 -7.57
C PRO A 113 -15.78 -3.08 -8.12
#